data_AF-A0A023BAI9-F1
#
_entry.id   AF-A0A023BAI9-F1
#
_cell.length_a   1.000
_cell.length_b   1.000
_cell.length_c   1.000
_cell.angle_alpha   90.00
_cell.angle_beta   90.00
_cell.angle_gamma   90.00
#
_symmetry.space_group_name_H-M   'P 1'
#
loop_
_entity.id
_entity.type
_entity.pdbx_description
1 polymer ?
#
loop_
_entity_poly.entity_id
_entity_poly.type
_entity_poly.pdbx_seq_one_letter_code
_entity_poly.pdbx_strand_id
1 'polypeptide(L)'
;MGLTLGIQSFEDVFLCQYVDKTEQVWEIANAGRPCVLSRPRRFGKSLLISTFKAYFQGRKDLFAGLAIEPLEKKWEQYSVLHLDLSPFEYYPPSSSAPSWARSSVDEQQTKLEKILSDKLLEWETEFGVNENEGTLSERFARIIQHTAEQSGKGVVVLIDEYDKPLLETLCSQDLLKSHLSVLNSFYSVLKREERHLYFVFLTGITKLAQVSVLSEINQRNGSSLDRDFPTLCGFTREELTTKFRRQIESLGESHDISMEETLAVLTRRYGGYRFHHSGEQLFQPWSVLMAFHEGRFGDYSNHIGIPKILKWVVENRSSDLVPLLTGVSLDGSDMDPTSGTVLKPAVEPGSAKYLKSLGEALQDPFLLTYLCGYITVKDYDKRFDIYQLAFPNDEVRLGLAKFALLIRTPVPDKQRRSFIRKLVKSLEADRLKSFFATFDCFLPVNSRLEPFPAHNWPLIVHLVFCLMSEFIKTRTQFFSDGAGAVVDTTERVYKFLFKLDGTAREALDQVKTSLTEKEKNEEARTTVEIGARINCDGRSVVWEIQRQENFQ
;
A
#
# COMPACT_ATOMS: atom_id res chain seq x y z
N MET A 1 13.04 -25.62 -8.26
CA MET A 1 13.24 -24.74 -7.08
C MET A 1 11.90 -24.20 -6.65
N GLY A 2 11.66 -24.09 -5.34
CA GLY A 2 10.46 -23.46 -4.80
C GLY A 2 10.42 -21.96 -5.08
N LEU A 3 9.28 -21.32 -4.78
CA LEU A 3 9.16 -19.86 -4.77
C LEU A 3 9.51 -19.32 -3.39
N THR A 4 10.05 -18.10 -3.30
CA THR A 4 10.35 -17.40 -2.03
C THR A 4 9.11 -16.90 -1.29
N LEU A 5 7.96 -17.54 -1.51
CA LEU A 5 6.67 -17.11 -0.99
C LEU A 5 6.61 -17.26 0.53
N GLY A 6 6.47 -16.14 1.24
CA GLY A 6 6.38 -16.12 2.71
C GLY A 6 7.71 -16.31 3.44
N ILE A 7 8.82 -16.43 2.71
CA ILE A 7 10.16 -16.55 3.32
C ILE A 7 10.59 -15.19 3.87
N GLN A 8 10.95 -15.18 5.16
CA GLN A 8 11.46 -14.00 5.86
C GLN A 8 12.91 -14.17 6.31
N SER A 9 13.42 -15.40 6.37
CA SER A 9 14.83 -15.68 6.67
C SER A 9 15.64 -15.77 5.37
N PHE A 10 16.77 -15.06 5.34
CA PHE A 10 17.73 -15.16 4.24
C PHE A 10 18.36 -16.56 4.16
N GLU A 11 18.49 -17.27 5.27
CA GLU A 11 19.04 -18.65 5.29
C GLU A 11 18.18 -19.64 4.50
N ASP A 12 16.88 -19.38 4.38
CA ASP A 12 15.94 -20.28 3.71
C ASP A 12 15.83 -20.01 2.20
N VAL A 13 16.44 -18.93 1.69
CA VAL A 13 16.28 -18.53 0.27
C VAL A 13 16.97 -19.46 -0.71
N PHE A 14 18.03 -20.19 -0.30
CA PHE A 14 18.80 -21.07 -1.19
C PHE A 14 17.98 -22.25 -1.72
N LEU A 15 16.86 -22.58 -1.06
CA LEU A 15 15.93 -23.63 -1.49
C LEU A 15 14.96 -23.14 -2.60
N CYS A 16 14.99 -21.84 -2.90
CA CYS A 16 14.00 -21.15 -3.71
C CYS A 16 14.59 -20.28 -4.81
N GLN A 17 13.76 -19.84 -5.74
CA GLN A 17 14.11 -18.79 -6.69
C GLN A 17 14.16 -17.44 -6.00
N TYR A 18 15.37 -16.93 -5.80
CA TYR A 18 15.66 -15.64 -5.18
C TYR A 18 16.06 -14.61 -6.24
N VAL A 19 15.50 -13.40 -6.13
CA VAL A 19 15.96 -12.23 -6.88
C VAL A 19 17.05 -11.56 -6.06
N ASP A 20 18.26 -11.60 -6.58
CA ASP A 20 19.45 -11.14 -5.88
C ASP A 20 19.52 -9.61 -5.82
N LYS A 21 19.53 -9.08 -4.59
CA LYS A 21 19.68 -7.64 -4.28
C LYS A 21 20.95 -7.36 -3.49
N THR A 22 21.85 -8.33 -3.38
CA THR A 22 22.96 -8.28 -2.41
C THR A 22 24.04 -7.26 -2.77
N GLU A 23 24.17 -6.87 -4.04
CA GLU A 23 25.01 -5.73 -4.44
C GLU A 23 24.56 -4.42 -3.76
N GLN A 24 23.26 -4.12 -3.80
CA GLN A 24 22.73 -2.92 -3.14
C GLN A 24 22.87 -3.00 -1.61
N VAL A 25 22.75 -4.21 -1.03
CA VAL A 25 23.01 -4.44 0.40
C VAL A 25 24.45 -4.06 0.75
N TRP A 26 25.42 -4.44 -0.07
CA TRP A 26 26.83 -4.10 0.11
C TRP A 26 27.08 -2.59 0.00
N GLU A 27 26.50 -1.93 -1.00
CA GLU A 27 26.63 -0.49 -1.20
C GLU A 27 26.08 0.30 0.00
N ILE A 28 24.89 -0.08 0.47
CA ILE A 28 24.26 0.55 1.64
C ILE A 28 25.09 0.30 2.91
N ALA A 29 25.54 -0.93 3.14
CA ALA A 29 26.32 -1.27 4.31
C ALA A 29 27.66 -0.52 4.37
N ASN A 30 28.33 -0.34 3.23
CA ASN A 30 29.61 0.36 3.15
C ASN A 30 29.50 1.88 3.05
N ALA A 31 28.31 2.41 2.75
CA ALA A 31 28.06 3.84 2.90
C ALA A 31 28.14 4.29 4.37
N GLY A 32 27.92 3.38 5.33
CA GLY A 32 28.07 3.63 6.78
C GLY A 32 27.02 4.60 7.35
N ARG A 33 25.85 4.69 6.71
CA ARG A 33 24.82 5.68 7.03
C ARG A 33 23.60 5.01 7.68
N PRO A 34 23.04 5.58 8.76
CA PRO A 34 21.72 5.20 9.22
C PRO A 34 20.69 5.37 8.11
N CYS A 35 19.87 4.33 7.95
CA CYS A 35 18.97 4.20 6.82
C CYS A 35 17.56 3.85 7.31
N VAL A 36 16.55 4.45 6.67
CA VAL A 36 15.14 4.09 6.88
C VAL A 36 14.53 3.77 5.53
N LEU A 37 14.06 2.54 5.38
CA LEU A 37 13.37 2.07 4.19
C LEU A 37 11.87 1.97 4.45
N SER A 38 11.12 2.77 3.70
CA SER A 38 9.65 2.73 3.72
C SER A 38 9.15 2.00 2.48
N ARG A 39 8.52 0.84 2.68
CA ARG A 39 7.87 0.10 1.59
C ARG A 39 6.54 -0.46 2.08
N PRO A 40 5.56 -0.64 1.18
CA PRO A 40 4.29 -1.29 1.52
C PRO A 40 4.50 -2.67 2.16
N ARG A 41 3.46 -3.21 2.80
CA ARG A 41 3.52 -4.58 3.32
C ARG A 41 3.83 -5.57 2.19
N ARG A 42 4.51 -6.67 2.56
CA ARG A 42 4.86 -7.78 1.65
C ARG A 42 5.77 -7.40 0.46
N PHE A 43 6.49 -6.29 0.54
CA PHE A 43 7.46 -5.86 -0.49
C PHE A 43 8.88 -6.46 -0.33
N GLY A 44 9.10 -7.34 0.67
CA GLY A 44 10.40 -7.97 0.92
C GLY A 44 11.26 -7.34 2.02
N LYS A 45 10.70 -6.40 2.80
CA LYS A 45 11.42 -5.69 3.88
C LYS A 45 12.08 -6.61 4.92
N SER A 46 11.32 -7.56 5.47
CA SER A 46 11.85 -8.49 6.49
C SER A 46 12.95 -9.40 5.94
N LEU A 47 12.81 -9.84 4.68
CA LEU A 47 13.86 -10.62 4.02
C LEU A 47 15.13 -9.78 3.82
N LEU A 48 14.99 -8.50 3.46
CA LEU A 48 16.12 -7.57 3.37
C LEU A 48 16.80 -7.37 4.74
N ILE A 49 16.04 -7.18 5.82
CA ILE A 49 16.60 -7.11 7.19
C ILE A 49 17.37 -8.38 7.54
N SER A 50 16.80 -9.56 7.24
CA SER A 50 17.49 -10.83 7.45
C SER A 50 18.77 -10.95 6.60
N THR A 51 18.77 -10.39 5.38
CA THR A 51 19.96 -10.34 4.51
C THR A 51 21.05 -9.46 5.13
N PHE A 52 20.73 -8.26 5.62
CA PHE A 52 21.67 -7.42 6.36
C PHE A 52 22.19 -8.13 7.62
N LYS A 53 21.31 -8.81 8.37
CA LYS A 53 21.72 -9.57 9.56
C LYS A 53 22.75 -10.64 9.21
N ALA A 54 22.49 -11.45 8.18
CA ALA A 54 23.43 -12.47 7.71
C ALA A 54 24.77 -11.87 7.25
N TYR A 55 24.71 -10.74 6.53
CA TYR A 55 25.90 -10.02 6.06
C TYR A 55 26.79 -9.55 7.23
N PHE A 56 26.22 -8.83 8.21
CA PHE A 56 27.00 -8.31 9.35
C PHE A 56 27.42 -9.40 10.35
N GLN A 57 26.75 -10.54 10.37
CA GLN A 57 27.20 -11.73 11.10
C GLN A 57 28.37 -12.45 10.39
N GLY A 58 28.81 -11.96 9.23
CA GLY A 58 29.92 -12.54 8.46
C GLY A 58 29.62 -13.93 7.90
N ARG A 59 28.34 -14.25 7.65
CA ARG A 59 27.89 -15.55 7.11
C ARG A 59 28.17 -15.68 5.60
N LYS A 60 29.45 -15.65 5.23
CA LYS A 60 29.93 -15.76 3.83
C LYS A 60 29.36 -16.98 3.11
N ASP A 61 29.14 -18.07 3.84
CA ASP A 61 28.53 -19.31 3.33
C ASP A 61 27.19 -19.07 2.64
N LEU A 62 26.42 -18.09 3.11
CA LEU A 62 25.11 -17.73 2.57
C LEU A 62 25.21 -16.79 1.35
N PHE A 63 26.38 -16.33 0.94
CA PHE A 63 26.49 -15.38 -0.17
C PHE A 63 27.18 -15.95 -1.41
N ALA A 64 27.52 -17.24 -1.40
CA ALA A 64 28.14 -17.93 -2.52
C ALA A 64 27.27 -17.82 -3.79
N GLY A 65 27.87 -17.33 -4.89
CA GLY A 65 27.22 -17.15 -6.18
C GLY A 65 26.29 -15.93 -6.28
N LEU A 66 26.21 -15.08 -5.25
CA LEU A 66 25.45 -13.84 -5.25
C LEU A 66 26.33 -12.63 -5.60
N ALA A 67 25.71 -11.54 -6.04
CA ALA A 67 26.38 -10.35 -6.55
C ALA A 67 27.34 -9.71 -5.53
N ILE A 68 27.09 -9.86 -4.23
CA ILE A 68 27.98 -9.38 -3.17
C ILE A 68 29.28 -10.17 -3.01
N GLU A 69 29.33 -11.43 -3.43
CA GLU A 69 30.50 -12.30 -3.23
C GLU A 69 31.82 -11.72 -3.76
N PRO A 70 31.90 -11.19 -5.00
CA PRO A 70 33.11 -10.56 -5.49
C PRO A 70 33.41 -9.18 -4.89
N LEU A 71 32.40 -8.53 -4.29
CA LEU A 71 32.50 -7.17 -3.75
C LEU A 71 33.07 -7.19 -2.32
N GLU A 72 32.56 -8.08 -1.46
CA GLU A 72 32.97 -8.17 -0.06
C GLU A 72 34.19 -9.07 0.14
N LYS A 73 35.26 -8.48 0.67
CA LYS A 73 36.57 -9.15 0.83
C LYS A 73 36.91 -9.51 2.26
N LYS A 74 36.43 -8.73 3.24
CA LYS A 74 36.82 -8.86 4.65
C LYS A 74 35.89 -9.78 5.42
N TRP A 75 34.59 -9.76 5.12
CA TRP A 75 33.56 -10.54 5.83
C TRP A 75 33.67 -10.36 7.35
N GLU A 76 33.82 -9.10 7.78
CA GLU A 76 33.93 -8.77 9.19
C GLU A 76 32.64 -9.12 9.96
N GLN A 77 32.81 -9.70 11.14
CA GLN A 77 31.71 -9.98 12.05
C GLN A 77 31.47 -8.79 12.98
N TYR A 78 30.19 -8.47 13.18
CA TYR A 78 29.68 -7.44 14.08
C TYR A 78 28.59 -8.02 14.98
N SER A 79 28.43 -7.45 16.17
CA SER A 79 27.28 -7.72 17.02
C SER A 79 26.03 -7.07 16.42
N VAL A 80 24.95 -7.85 16.26
CA VAL A 80 23.72 -7.39 15.61
C VAL A 80 22.55 -7.43 16.58
N LEU A 81 22.01 -6.25 16.91
CA LEU A 81 20.76 -6.09 17.66
C LEU A 81 19.60 -6.02 16.67
N HIS A 82 18.80 -7.09 16.58
CA HIS A 82 17.63 -7.16 15.70
C HIS A 82 16.31 -7.10 16.47
N LEU A 83 15.51 -6.05 16.26
CA LEU A 83 14.19 -5.85 16.85
C LEU A 83 13.11 -6.00 15.77
N ASP A 84 12.21 -6.97 15.91
CA ASP A 84 11.07 -7.17 15.01
C ASP A 84 9.76 -6.88 15.75
N LEU A 85 9.05 -5.82 15.35
CA LEU A 85 7.75 -5.45 15.92
C LEU A 85 6.57 -6.05 15.13
N SER A 86 6.82 -6.75 14.03
CA SER A 86 5.81 -7.36 13.17
C SER A 86 4.99 -8.50 13.80
N PRO A 87 5.45 -9.26 14.81
CA PRO A 87 4.66 -10.35 15.41
C PRO A 87 3.51 -9.88 16.32
N PHE A 88 3.55 -8.65 16.80
CA PHE A 88 2.64 -8.17 17.84
C PHE A 88 1.46 -7.36 17.26
N GLU A 89 0.30 -7.45 17.90
CA GLU A 89 -0.86 -6.61 17.57
C GLU A 89 -1.00 -5.44 18.54
N TYR A 90 -1.24 -4.23 18.04
CA TYR A 90 -1.31 -3.01 18.85
C TYR A 90 -2.68 -2.31 18.78
N TYR A 91 -3.70 -3.02 18.31
CA TYR A 91 -5.01 -2.41 18.08
C TYR A 91 -5.71 -1.96 19.37
N PRO A 92 -6.46 -0.85 19.33
CA PRO A 92 -7.33 -0.47 20.44
C PRO A 92 -8.33 -1.60 20.74
N PRO A 93 -8.73 -1.76 22.01
CA PRO A 93 -9.70 -2.78 22.40
C PRO A 93 -11.01 -2.52 21.66
N SER A 94 -11.44 -3.49 20.84
CA SER A 94 -12.71 -3.38 20.12
C SER A 94 -13.87 -3.63 21.07
N SER A 95 -14.89 -2.76 21.06
CA SER A 95 -16.16 -3.00 21.74
C SER A 95 -16.87 -4.27 21.21
N SER A 96 -16.55 -4.71 20.00
CA SER A 96 -17.06 -5.94 19.38
C SER A 96 -16.21 -7.20 19.62
N ALA A 97 -15.04 -7.10 20.28
CA ALA A 97 -14.22 -8.26 20.59
C ALA A 97 -14.85 -9.12 21.71
N PRO A 98 -14.71 -10.47 21.65
CA PRO A 98 -15.15 -11.36 22.73
C PRO A 98 -14.54 -10.96 24.08
N SER A 99 -15.26 -11.16 25.18
CA SER A 99 -14.83 -10.70 26.52
C SER A 99 -13.45 -11.21 26.97
N TRP A 100 -13.00 -12.36 26.46
CA TRP A 100 -11.69 -12.93 26.77
C TRP A 100 -10.54 -12.29 25.97
N ALA A 101 -10.85 -11.59 24.88
CA ALA A 101 -9.91 -10.86 24.02
C ALA A 101 -9.94 -9.34 24.28
N ARG A 102 -10.72 -8.90 25.26
CA ARG A 102 -10.75 -7.50 25.73
C ARG A 102 -9.60 -7.30 26.72
N SER A 103 -8.43 -6.94 26.20
CA SER A 103 -7.41 -6.31 27.04
C SER A 103 -7.99 -5.01 27.65
N SER A 104 -7.63 -4.71 28.89
CA SER A 104 -7.97 -3.39 29.45
C SER A 104 -7.26 -2.30 28.65
N VAL A 105 -7.79 -1.07 28.68
CA VAL A 105 -7.14 0.08 28.05
C VAL A 105 -5.72 0.26 28.62
N ASP A 106 -5.56 0.04 29.93
CA ASP A 106 -4.27 0.10 30.63
C ASP A 106 -3.26 -0.97 30.16
N GLU A 107 -3.74 -2.18 29.87
CA GLU A 107 -2.90 -3.27 29.36
C GLU A 107 -2.40 -2.98 27.94
N GLN A 108 -3.24 -2.40 27.07
CA GLN A 108 -2.81 -1.98 25.74
C GLN A 108 -1.84 -0.80 25.79
N GLN A 109 -2.02 0.11 26.74
CA GLN A 109 -1.15 1.27 26.89
C GLN A 109 0.28 0.89 27.31
N THR A 110 0.43 -0.16 28.11
CA THR A 110 1.73 -0.69 28.58
C THR A 110 2.28 -1.82 27.71
N LYS A 111 1.50 -2.34 26.75
CA LYS A 111 1.87 -3.49 25.90
C LYS A 111 3.17 -3.28 25.14
N LEU A 112 3.34 -2.11 24.52
CA LEU A 112 4.55 -1.78 23.78
C LEU A 112 5.78 -1.72 24.70
N GLU A 113 5.65 -1.14 25.89
CA GLU A 113 6.73 -1.10 26.87
C GLU A 113 7.14 -2.50 27.31
N LYS A 114 6.18 -3.39 27.52
CA LYS A 114 6.44 -4.80 27.85
C LYS A 114 7.19 -5.51 26.72
N ILE A 115 6.73 -5.38 25.48
CA ILE A 115 7.39 -5.98 24.30
C ILE A 115 8.85 -5.52 24.20
N LEU A 116 9.10 -4.23 24.37
CA LEU A 116 10.45 -3.67 24.33
C LEU A 116 11.28 -4.17 25.53
N SER A 117 10.71 -4.20 26.72
CA SER A 117 11.38 -4.71 27.92
C SER A 117 11.79 -6.17 27.79
N ASP A 118 10.90 -7.02 27.25
CA ASP A 118 11.16 -8.44 27.01
C ASP A 118 12.31 -8.60 26.01
N LYS A 119 12.31 -7.80 24.93
CA LYS A 119 13.41 -7.82 23.95
C LYS A 119 14.74 -7.36 24.53
N LEU A 120 14.73 -6.31 25.36
CA LEU A 120 15.93 -5.85 26.04
C LEU A 120 16.48 -6.92 26.98
N LEU A 121 15.62 -7.67 27.67
CA LEU A 121 16.04 -8.76 28.56
C LEU A 121 16.71 -9.90 27.77
N GLU A 122 16.21 -10.22 26.57
CA GLU A 122 16.87 -11.18 25.67
C GLU A 122 18.29 -10.73 25.32
N TRP A 123 18.48 -9.47 24.94
CA TRP A 123 19.80 -8.93 24.61
C TRP A 123 20.71 -8.79 25.83
N GLU A 124 20.18 -8.38 26.98
CA GLU A 124 20.94 -8.34 28.24
C GLU A 124 21.50 -9.72 28.56
N THR A 125 20.70 -10.76 28.36
CA THR A 125 21.13 -12.16 28.53
C THR A 125 22.14 -12.58 27.47
N GLU A 126 21.88 -12.29 26.20
CA GLU A 126 22.71 -12.66 25.04
C GLU A 126 24.12 -12.05 25.12
N PHE A 127 24.22 -10.77 25.51
CA PHE A 127 25.47 -10.01 25.58
C PHE A 127 26.05 -9.89 26.99
N GLY A 128 25.46 -10.55 27.99
CA GLY A 128 25.98 -10.60 29.36
C GLY A 128 25.93 -9.27 30.12
N VAL A 129 24.91 -8.44 29.87
CA VAL A 129 24.68 -7.16 30.54
C VAL A 129 23.93 -7.41 31.85
N ASN A 130 24.65 -7.32 32.98
CA ASN A 130 24.11 -7.72 34.29
C ASN A 130 23.23 -6.66 34.99
N GLU A 131 23.08 -5.46 34.40
CA GLU A 131 22.27 -4.39 34.97
C GLU A 131 20.99 -4.17 34.16
N ASN A 132 19.86 -4.74 34.63
CA ASN A 132 18.55 -4.64 33.99
C ASN A 132 17.61 -3.61 34.65
N GLU A 133 18.10 -2.84 35.62
CA GLU A 133 17.32 -1.76 36.28
C GLU A 133 17.34 -0.46 35.48
N GLY A 134 16.24 0.28 35.46
CA GLY A 134 16.12 1.59 34.80
C GLY A 134 15.08 1.63 33.70
N THR A 135 15.01 2.77 33.01
CA THR A 135 14.09 2.97 31.88
C THR A 135 14.50 2.13 30.66
N LEU A 136 13.56 1.88 29.74
CA LEU A 136 13.84 1.16 28.48
C LEU A 136 15.00 1.78 27.70
N SER A 137 15.07 3.11 27.67
CA SER A 137 16.11 3.85 26.95
C SER A 137 17.49 3.72 27.61
N GLU A 138 17.56 3.73 28.94
CA GLU A 138 18.82 3.51 29.68
C GLU A 138 19.34 2.09 29.50
N ARG A 139 18.44 1.10 29.60
CA ARG A 139 18.75 -0.31 29.32
C ARG A 139 19.27 -0.49 27.91
N PHE A 140 18.58 0.07 26.90
CA PHE A 140 19.01 -0.04 25.51
C PHE A 140 20.38 0.62 25.26
N ALA A 141 20.63 1.79 25.85
CA ALA A 141 21.92 2.47 25.74
C ALA A 141 23.06 1.63 26.33
N ARG A 142 22.86 1.04 27.51
CA ARG A 142 23.85 0.17 28.14
C ARG A 142 24.14 -1.07 27.32
N ILE A 143 23.12 -1.69 26.73
CA ILE A 143 23.32 -2.85 25.84
C ILE A 143 24.22 -2.46 24.66
N ILE A 144 23.95 -1.32 24.00
CA ILE A 144 24.79 -0.84 22.89
C ILE A 144 26.22 -0.59 23.34
N GLN A 145 26.42 0.13 24.45
CA GLN A 145 27.74 0.46 25.00
C GLN A 145 28.54 -0.80 25.36
N HIS A 146 27.95 -1.66 26.19
CA HIS A 146 28.61 -2.88 26.65
C HIS A 146 28.96 -3.81 25.48
N THR A 147 28.05 -3.96 24.52
CA THR A 147 28.28 -4.81 23.34
C THR A 147 29.38 -4.24 22.43
N ALA A 148 29.45 -2.92 22.28
CA ALA A 148 30.50 -2.27 21.51
C ALA A 148 31.87 -2.43 22.19
N GLU A 149 31.93 -2.21 23.50
CA GLU A 149 33.16 -2.36 24.30
C GLU A 149 33.67 -3.81 24.30
N GLN A 150 32.78 -4.78 24.47
CA GLN A 150 33.13 -6.20 24.49
C GLN A 150 33.64 -6.70 23.13
N SER A 151 33.04 -6.24 22.03
CA SER A 151 33.45 -6.66 20.67
C SER A 151 34.63 -5.85 20.12
N GLY A 152 34.93 -4.69 20.71
CA GLY A 152 35.91 -3.74 20.19
C GLY A 152 35.50 -3.10 18.85
N LYS A 153 34.22 -3.23 18.46
CA LYS A 153 33.64 -2.73 17.21
C LYS A 153 32.31 -2.04 17.48
N GLY A 154 31.88 -1.18 16.57
CA GLY A 154 30.54 -0.61 16.63
C GLY A 154 29.47 -1.68 16.45
N VAL A 155 28.30 -1.45 17.06
CA VAL A 155 27.15 -2.37 17.04
C VAL A 155 26.27 -2.09 15.82
N VAL A 156 25.71 -3.14 15.24
CA VAL A 156 24.71 -3.05 14.17
C VAL A 156 23.32 -3.12 14.78
N VAL A 157 22.45 -2.17 14.45
CA VAL A 157 21.05 -2.16 14.90
C VAL A 157 20.12 -2.27 13.70
N LEU A 158 19.30 -3.32 13.69
CA LEU A 158 18.29 -3.59 12.66
C LEU A 158 16.90 -3.60 13.29
N ILE A 159 15.96 -2.83 12.76
CA ILE A 159 14.61 -2.72 13.32
C ILE A 159 13.58 -2.93 12.21
N ASP A 160 12.76 -3.97 12.33
CA ASP A 160 11.68 -4.27 11.39
C ASP A 160 10.31 -3.82 11.90
N GLU A 161 9.51 -3.29 10.96
CA GLU A 161 8.19 -2.69 11.16
C GLU A 161 8.14 -1.70 12.34
N TYR A 162 9.12 -0.77 12.37
CA TYR A 162 9.32 0.20 13.48
C TYR A 162 8.09 1.06 13.80
N ASP A 163 7.22 1.28 12.80
CA ASP A 163 6.06 2.17 12.85
C ASP A 163 4.72 1.42 12.99
N LYS A 164 4.73 0.08 12.96
CA LYS A 164 3.52 -0.73 13.13
C LYS A 164 2.73 -0.37 14.41
N PRO A 165 3.36 -0.13 15.58
CA PRO A 165 2.61 0.26 16.78
C PRO A 165 1.83 1.57 16.64
N LEU A 166 2.32 2.49 15.80
CA LEU A 166 1.66 3.77 15.52
C LEU A 166 0.53 3.59 14.52
N LEU A 167 0.78 2.82 13.45
CA LEU A 167 -0.20 2.58 12.39
C LEU A 167 -1.43 1.80 12.88
N GLU A 168 -1.25 0.87 13.81
CA GLU A 168 -2.35 0.08 14.36
C GLU A 168 -3.14 0.81 15.46
N THR A 169 -2.62 1.93 15.98
CA THR A 169 -3.29 2.78 16.98
C THR A 169 -3.88 4.07 16.42
N LEU A 170 -3.82 4.31 15.11
CA LEU A 170 -4.32 5.55 14.48
C LEU A 170 -5.77 5.91 14.84
N CYS A 171 -6.62 4.91 15.08
CA CYS A 171 -8.01 5.12 15.46
C CYS A 171 -8.21 5.50 16.94
N SER A 172 -7.14 5.55 17.75
CA SER A 172 -7.16 5.91 19.17
C SER A 172 -6.07 6.95 19.45
N GLN A 173 -6.48 8.21 19.65
CA GLN A 173 -5.53 9.31 19.88
C GLN A 173 -4.68 9.11 21.15
N ASP A 174 -5.26 8.52 22.20
CA ASP A 174 -4.56 8.32 23.47
C ASP A 174 -3.49 7.23 23.36
N LEU A 175 -3.83 6.08 22.75
CA LEU A 175 -2.85 5.02 22.48
C LEU A 175 -1.78 5.47 21.50
N LEU A 176 -2.16 6.20 20.45
CA LEU A 176 -1.21 6.76 19.48
C LEU A 176 -0.19 7.66 20.18
N LYS A 177 -0.65 8.60 21.02
CA LYS A 177 0.24 9.49 21.80
C LYS A 177 1.14 8.70 22.75
N SER A 178 0.59 7.69 23.42
CA SER A 178 1.35 6.84 24.35
C SER A 178 2.47 6.08 23.61
N HIS A 179 2.14 5.35 22.54
CA HIS A 179 3.12 4.59 21.76
C HIS A 179 4.16 5.50 21.11
N LEU A 180 3.75 6.68 20.62
CA LEU A 180 4.68 7.64 20.04
C LEU A 180 5.68 8.14 21.09
N SER A 181 5.23 8.44 22.31
CA SER A 181 6.12 8.82 23.43
C SER A 181 7.14 7.72 23.75
N VAL A 182 6.69 6.47 23.86
CA VAL A 182 7.54 5.30 24.15
C VAL A 182 8.58 5.10 23.05
N LEU A 183 8.15 5.05 21.77
CA LEU A 183 9.06 4.86 20.64
C LEU A 183 10.05 6.02 20.50
N ASN A 184 9.62 7.27 20.71
CA ASN A 184 10.50 8.42 20.64
C ASN A 184 11.60 8.35 21.70
N SER A 185 11.25 8.02 22.94
CA SER A 185 12.23 7.83 24.01
C SER A 185 13.19 6.69 23.69
N PHE A 186 12.65 5.53 23.31
CA PHE A 186 13.42 4.32 23.04
C PHE A 186 14.41 4.50 21.88
N TYR A 187 13.94 5.04 20.75
CA TYR A 187 14.78 5.22 19.57
C TYR A 187 15.75 6.39 19.68
N SER A 188 15.49 7.40 20.52
CA SER A 188 16.45 8.52 20.75
C SER A 188 17.84 8.06 21.20
N VAL A 189 17.93 6.87 21.79
CA VAL A 189 19.18 6.18 22.16
C VAL A 189 20.11 6.02 20.96
N LEU A 190 19.58 5.75 19.76
CA LEU A 190 20.39 5.56 18.56
C LEU A 190 21.20 6.81 18.20
N LYS A 191 20.63 8.00 18.46
CA LYS A 191 21.34 9.27 18.29
C LYS A 191 22.35 9.49 19.40
N ARG A 192 21.97 9.22 20.66
CA ARG A 192 22.84 9.40 21.83
C ARG A 192 24.09 8.53 21.76
N GLU A 193 23.95 7.30 21.26
CA GLU A 193 25.00 6.30 21.21
C GLU A 193 25.65 6.16 19.82
N GLU A 194 25.54 7.17 18.94
CA GLU A 194 26.08 7.18 17.57
C GLU A 194 27.53 6.67 17.49
N ARG A 195 28.39 7.07 18.45
CA ARG A 195 29.80 6.65 18.52
C ARG A 195 30.03 5.15 18.74
N HIS A 196 29.04 4.44 19.27
CA HIS A 196 29.07 3.00 19.54
C HIS A 196 28.37 2.20 18.44
N LEU A 197 27.76 2.87 17.46
CA LEU A 197 27.04 2.24 16.37
C LEU A 197 27.93 2.15 15.13
N TYR A 198 27.90 0.99 14.48
CA TYR A 198 28.51 0.78 13.18
C TYR A 198 27.52 1.00 12.04
N PHE A 199 26.30 0.48 12.20
CA PHE A 199 25.26 0.55 11.17
C PHE A 199 23.87 0.52 11.81
N VAL A 200 22.93 1.27 11.22
CA VAL A 200 21.54 1.34 11.70
C VAL A 200 20.61 1.25 10.50
N PHE A 201 19.68 0.29 10.50
CA PHE A 201 18.70 0.15 9.43
C PHE A 201 17.31 -0.13 9.97
N LEU A 202 16.34 0.71 9.60
CA LEU A 202 14.95 0.60 10.01
C LEU A 202 14.07 0.33 8.79
N THR A 203 13.14 -0.61 8.90
CA THR A 203 12.11 -0.87 7.89
C THR A 203 10.72 -0.56 8.44
N GLY A 204 9.89 0.06 7.62
CA GLY A 204 8.51 0.39 7.96
C GLY A 204 7.67 0.69 6.73
N ILE A 205 6.49 1.24 6.95
CA ILE A 205 5.57 1.68 5.88
C ILE A 205 5.64 3.20 5.72
N THR A 206 5.92 3.92 6.80
CA THR A 206 6.04 5.37 6.91
C THR A 206 7.50 5.80 6.99
N LYS A 207 7.75 7.11 6.85
CA LYS A 207 9.07 7.76 7.00
C LYS A 207 9.25 8.48 8.35
N LEU A 208 8.40 8.20 9.34
CA LEU A 208 8.38 8.90 10.64
C LEU A 208 9.73 8.86 11.38
N ALA A 209 10.46 7.74 11.35
CA ALA A 209 11.75 7.60 12.02
C ALA A 209 12.84 8.50 11.43
N GLN A 210 12.72 8.89 10.15
CA GLN A 210 13.65 9.82 9.52
C GLN A 210 13.59 11.20 10.15
N VAL A 211 12.55 11.51 10.92
CA VAL A 211 12.27 12.89 11.34
C VAL A 211 12.38 13.08 12.84
N SER A 212 12.05 12.07 13.64
CA SER A 212 12.20 12.12 15.09
C SER A 212 13.60 11.76 15.55
N VAL A 213 14.11 10.62 15.09
CA VAL A 213 15.28 9.95 15.69
C VAL A 213 16.52 10.09 14.82
N LEU A 214 16.34 10.00 13.50
CA LEU A 214 17.43 9.95 12.54
C LEU A 214 17.56 11.22 11.70
N SER A 215 16.82 12.29 12.02
CA SER A 215 16.75 13.51 11.19
C SER A 215 18.07 14.22 11.03
N GLU A 216 18.79 14.47 12.11
CA GLU A 216 20.13 15.08 12.04
C GLU A 216 21.13 14.19 11.31
N ILE A 217 20.97 12.87 11.40
CA ILE A 217 21.84 11.91 10.73
C ILE A 217 21.53 11.85 9.22
N ASN A 218 20.27 11.89 8.83
CA ASN A 218 19.82 11.90 7.44
C ASN A 218 20.15 13.22 6.74
N GLN A 219 19.99 14.37 7.41
CA GLN A 219 20.27 15.70 6.85
C GLN A 219 21.73 15.88 6.44
N ARG A 220 22.68 15.24 7.15
CA ARG A 220 24.10 15.30 6.82
C ARG A 220 24.47 14.50 5.56
N ASN A 221 23.62 13.54 5.17
CA ASN A 221 23.98 12.49 4.21
C ASN A 221 23.34 12.64 2.82
N GLY A 222 22.28 13.44 2.67
CA GLY A 222 21.71 13.86 1.37
C GLY A 222 21.19 12.75 0.43
N SER A 223 21.22 11.48 0.86
CA SER A 223 20.81 10.29 0.11
C SER A 223 19.46 9.78 0.60
N SER A 224 18.47 9.70 -0.29
CA SER A 224 17.19 9.05 -0.01
C SER A 224 17.22 7.66 -0.65
N LEU A 225 16.94 6.61 0.13
CA LEU A 225 16.87 5.24 -0.40
C LEU A 225 15.88 5.11 -1.55
N ASP A 226 14.84 5.94 -1.60
CA ASP A 226 13.89 5.93 -2.70
C ASP A 226 14.50 6.39 -4.03
N ARG A 227 15.43 7.36 -3.96
CA ARG A 227 16.14 7.90 -5.14
C ARG A 227 17.30 7.01 -5.53
N ASP A 228 18.11 6.62 -4.56
CA ASP A 228 19.41 5.98 -4.81
C ASP A 228 19.26 4.45 -4.95
N PHE A 229 18.24 3.86 -4.28
CA PHE A 229 17.96 2.42 -4.30
C PHE A 229 16.46 2.12 -4.52
N PRO A 230 15.84 2.64 -5.61
CA PRO A 230 14.41 2.49 -5.85
C PRO A 230 14.00 1.01 -5.90
N THR A 231 14.87 0.15 -6.43
CA THR A 231 14.62 -1.27 -6.71
C THR A 231 15.02 -2.22 -5.57
N LEU A 232 15.48 -1.71 -4.42
CA LEU A 232 15.97 -2.52 -3.29
C LEU A 232 14.96 -3.58 -2.81
N CYS A 233 13.68 -3.23 -2.87
CA CYS A 233 12.55 -4.09 -2.55
C CYS A 233 11.52 -4.02 -3.69
N GLY A 234 10.99 -5.16 -4.11
CA GLY A 234 10.17 -5.28 -5.31
C GLY A 234 10.91 -6.00 -6.44
N PHE A 235 10.18 -6.37 -7.49
CA PHE A 235 10.78 -6.92 -8.70
C PHE A 235 10.72 -5.91 -9.84
N THR A 236 11.82 -5.72 -10.55
CA THR A 236 11.79 -5.05 -11.85
C THR A 236 11.22 -5.99 -12.91
N ARG A 237 10.86 -5.46 -14.08
CA ARG A 237 10.43 -6.28 -15.21
C ARG A 237 11.54 -7.21 -15.69
N GLU A 238 12.79 -6.74 -15.67
CA GLU A 238 13.96 -7.54 -16.06
C GLU A 238 14.20 -8.70 -15.08
N GLU A 239 14.15 -8.43 -13.78
CA GLU A 239 14.29 -9.46 -12.74
C GLU A 239 13.19 -10.52 -12.85
N LEU A 240 11.97 -10.08 -13.13
CA LEU A 240 10.83 -10.96 -13.31
C LEU A 240 11.03 -11.89 -14.52
N THR A 241 11.42 -11.33 -15.67
CA THR A 241 11.60 -12.08 -16.93
C THR A 241 12.83 -12.97 -16.93
N THR A 242 13.86 -12.64 -16.15
CA THR A 242 15.08 -13.45 -16.03
C THR A 242 14.93 -14.57 -15.01
N LYS A 243 14.45 -14.28 -13.79
CA LYS A 243 14.39 -15.25 -12.68
C LYS A 243 13.15 -16.15 -12.73
N PHE A 244 12.03 -15.64 -13.23
CA PHE A 244 10.73 -16.34 -13.21
C PHE A 244 10.20 -16.70 -14.61
N ARG A 245 11.08 -16.79 -15.62
CA ARG A 245 10.70 -17.09 -17.00
C ARG A 245 9.77 -18.30 -17.13
N ARG A 246 10.15 -19.42 -16.53
CA ARG A 246 9.38 -20.68 -16.59
C ARG A 246 8.01 -20.55 -15.95
N GLN A 247 7.90 -19.80 -14.86
CA GLN A 247 6.63 -19.56 -14.19
C GLN A 247 5.71 -18.68 -15.01
N ILE A 248 6.25 -17.67 -15.69
CA ILE A 248 5.50 -16.84 -16.63
C ILE A 248 4.99 -17.69 -17.80
N GLU A 249 5.86 -18.51 -18.40
CA GLU A 249 5.50 -19.41 -19.50
C GLU A 249 4.39 -20.39 -19.06
N SER A 250 4.56 -21.07 -17.92
CA SER A 250 3.57 -22.00 -17.38
C SER A 250 2.24 -21.33 -17.02
N LEU A 251 2.27 -20.09 -16.51
CA LEU A 251 1.06 -19.31 -16.23
C LEU A 251 0.37 -18.84 -17.52
N GLY A 252 1.13 -18.59 -18.59
CA GLY A 252 0.56 -18.29 -19.91
C GLY A 252 -0.12 -19.50 -20.53
N GLU A 253 0.55 -20.65 -20.51
CA GLU A 253 0.03 -21.93 -21.00
C GLU A 253 -1.29 -22.33 -20.30
N SER A 254 -1.42 -22.11 -18.99
CA SER A 254 -2.65 -22.45 -18.26
C SER A 254 -3.84 -21.51 -18.53
N HIS A 255 -3.62 -20.38 -19.21
CA HIS A 255 -4.65 -19.40 -19.58
C HIS A 255 -4.76 -19.21 -21.10
N ASP A 256 -4.11 -20.04 -21.90
CA ASP A 256 -4.08 -19.97 -23.37
C ASP A 256 -3.64 -18.59 -23.91
N ILE A 257 -2.66 -17.96 -23.25
CA ILE A 257 -2.11 -16.65 -23.65
C ILE A 257 -0.58 -16.72 -23.83
N SER A 258 -0.05 -15.85 -24.68
CA SER A 258 1.39 -15.74 -24.92
C SER A 258 2.14 -15.19 -23.69
N MET A 259 3.45 -15.43 -23.63
CA MET A 259 4.31 -14.88 -22.56
C MET A 259 4.22 -13.34 -22.46
N GLU A 260 4.10 -12.65 -23.59
CA GLU A 260 3.95 -11.19 -23.63
C GLU A 260 2.61 -10.74 -23.04
N GLU A 261 1.52 -11.44 -23.35
CA GLU A 261 0.20 -11.21 -22.77
C GLU A 261 0.18 -11.53 -21.27
N THR A 262 0.83 -12.62 -20.84
CA THR A 262 1.00 -12.95 -19.41
C THR A 262 1.70 -11.81 -18.69
N LEU A 263 2.80 -11.30 -19.24
CA LEU A 263 3.52 -10.15 -18.67
C LEU A 263 2.66 -8.88 -18.65
N ALA A 264 1.85 -8.64 -19.68
CA ALA A 264 0.92 -7.51 -19.71
C ALA A 264 -0.14 -7.63 -18.60
N VAL A 265 -0.68 -8.84 -18.37
CA VAL A 265 -1.63 -9.10 -17.27
C VAL A 265 -0.95 -8.96 -15.91
N LEU A 266 0.25 -9.50 -15.71
CA LEU A 266 1.02 -9.33 -14.48
C LEU A 266 1.33 -7.85 -14.21
N THR A 267 1.68 -7.08 -15.24
CA THR A 267 1.96 -5.64 -15.14
C THR A 267 0.70 -4.89 -14.71
N ARG A 268 -0.42 -5.17 -15.37
CA ARG A 268 -1.71 -4.55 -15.08
C ARG A 268 -2.23 -4.89 -13.69
N ARG A 269 -2.03 -6.13 -13.23
CA ARG A 269 -2.56 -6.61 -11.95
C ARG A 269 -1.65 -6.37 -10.76
N TYR A 270 -0.33 -6.52 -10.89
CA TYR A 270 0.60 -6.56 -9.76
C TYR A 270 1.78 -5.58 -9.90
N GLY A 271 1.92 -4.92 -11.05
CA GLY A 271 2.99 -3.96 -11.35
C GLY A 271 2.67 -2.53 -10.92
N GLY A 272 3.44 -1.59 -11.49
CA GLY A 272 3.11 -0.17 -11.52
C GLY A 272 3.45 0.64 -10.27
N TYR A 273 4.12 0.06 -9.26
CA TYR A 273 4.62 0.77 -8.09
C TYR A 273 5.86 1.60 -8.42
N ARG A 274 5.91 2.85 -8.00
CA ARG A 274 7.07 3.74 -8.15
C ARG A 274 7.27 4.54 -6.85
N PHE A 275 8.46 4.43 -6.26
CA PHE A 275 8.80 5.07 -4.99
C PHE A 275 9.54 6.41 -5.15
N HIS A 276 10.08 6.67 -6.34
CA HIS A 276 10.70 7.94 -6.69
C HIS A 276 10.36 8.29 -8.14
N HIS A 277 10.16 9.58 -8.45
CA HIS A 277 9.69 10.00 -9.77
C HIS A 277 10.63 9.58 -10.92
N SER A 278 11.93 9.50 -10.67
CA SER A 278 12.94 9.00 -11.62
C SER A 278 13.19 7.48 -11.53
N GLY A 279 12.53 6.79 -10.60
CA GLY A 279 12.69 5.36 -10.39
C GLY A 279 11.86 4.52 -11.35
N GLU A 280 12.30 3.29 -11.55
CA GLU A 280 11.58 2.30 -12.35
C GLU A 280 10.27 1.86 -11.71
N GLN A 281 9.37 1.31 -12.53
CA GLN A 281 8.15 0.66 -12.03
C GLN A 281 8.45 -0.75 -11.56
N LEU A 282 7.91 -1.08 -10.38
CA LEU A 282 8.14 -2.33 -9.69
C LEU A 282 6.86 -3.15 -9.58
N PHE A 283 7.06 -4.45 -9.50
CA PHE A 283 6.04 -5.42 -9.19
C PHE A 283 6.04 -5.72 -7.69
N GLN A 284 4.85 -5.89 -7.14
CA GLN A 284 4.63 -6.34 -5.77
C GLN A 284 5.03 -7.84 -5.69
N PRO A 285 6.07 -8.20 -4.91
CA PRO A 285 6.60 -9.57 -4.90
C PRO A 285 5.59 -10.65 -4.51
N TRP A 286 4.82 -10.40 -3.45
CA TRP A 286 3.86 -11.37 -2.92
C TRP A 286 2.78 -11.74 -3.92
N SER A 287 2.12 -10.78 -4.55
CA SER A 287 1.04 -11.00 -5.50
C SER A 287 1.54 -11.72 -6.75
N VAL A 288 2.74 -11.38 -7.22
CA VAL A 288 3.40 -12.11 -8.32
C VAL A 288 3.69 -13.55 -7.93
N LEU A 289 4.32 -13.78 -6.78
CA LEU A 289 4.66 -15.13 -6.32
C LEU A 289 3.40 -15.96 -6.03
N MET A 290 2.34 -15.36 -5.52
CA MET A 290 1.03 -15.99 -5.33
C MET A 290 0.41 -16.38 -6.68
N ALA A 291 0.49 -15.52 -7.69
CA ALA A 291 -0.02 -15.84 -9.03
C ALA A 291 0.69 -17.05 -9.63
N PHE A 292 2.01 -17.15 -9.45
CA PHE A 292 2.79 -18.32 -9.87
C PHE A 292 2.47 -19.56 -9.04
N HIS A 293 2.33 -19.41 -7.72
CA HIS A 293 2.02 -20.53 -6.82
C HIS A 293 0.63 -21.14 -7.11
N GLU A 294 -0.38 -20.29 -7.30
CA GLU A 294 -1.74 -20.75 -7.55
C GLU A 294 -2.04 -21.03 -9.03
N GLY A 295 -1.11 -20.69 -9.94
CA GLY A 295 -1.31 -20.84 -11.39
C GLY A 295 -2.44 -19.99 -11.96
N ARG A 296 -2.77 -18.85 -11.32
CA ARG A 296 -3.88 -17.98 -11.74
C ARG A 296 -3.66 -16.51 -11.40
N PHE A 297 -4.35 -15.65 -12.14
CA PHE A 297 -4.41 -14.21 -11.85
C PHE A 297 -5.43 -13.91 -10.74
N GLY A 298 -5.07 -14.19 -9.49
CA GLY A 298 -5.93 -13.96 -8.32
C GLY A 298 -5.92 -12.53 -7.76
N ASP A 299 -6.79 -12.29 -6.77
CA ASP A 299 -6.78 -11.09 -5.93
C ASP A 299 -6.03 -11.40 -4.63
N TYR A 300 -4.81 -10.88 -4.48
CA TYR A 300 -3.93 -11.07 -3.33
C TYR A 300 -3.79 -9.78 -2.48
N SER A 301 -4.59 -8.75 -2.82
CA SER A 301 -4.60 -7.41 -2.20
C SER A 301 -4.90 -7.39 -0.71
N ASN A 302 -5.54 -8.42 -0.14
CA ASN A 302 -5.83 -8.49 1.29
C ASN A 302 -4.57 -8.41 2.16
N HIS A 303 -3.40 -8.62 1.56
CA HIS A 303 -2.10 -8.54 2.19
C HIS A 303 -1.33 -7.25 1.88
N ILE A 304 -1.90 -6.34 1.06
CA ILE A 304 -1.34 -5.04 0.72
C ILE A 304 -1.84 -4.00 1.72
N GLY A 305 -0.91 -3.18 2.22
CA GLY A 305 -1.20 -2.11 3.19
C GLY A 305 -1.78 -2.62 4.51
N ILE A 306 -2.53 -1.76 5.20
CA ILE A 306 -3.22 -2.08 6.45
C ILE A 306 -4.73 -2.00 6.19
N PRO A 307 -5.46 -3.13 6.17
CA PRO A 307 -6.88 -3.14 5.84
C PRO A 307 -7.74 -2.24 6.75
N LYS A 308 -7.36 -2.10 8.02
CA LYS A 308 -8.07 -1.20 8.95
C LYS A 308 -7.89 0.28 8.61
N ILE A 309 -6.76 0.66 8.05
CA ILE A 309 -6.53 2.02 7.54
C ILE A 309 -7.44 2.30 6.35
N LEU A 310 -7.49 1.36 5.40
CA LEU A 310 -8.39 1.46 4.25
C LEU A 310 -9.84 1.56 4.71
N LYS A 311 -10.22 0.74 5.69
CA LYS A 311 -11.51 0.81 6.35
C LYS A 311 -11.80 2.18 6.93
N TRP A 312 -10.87 2.71 7.71
CA TRP A 312 -11.01 4.03 8.31
C TRP A 312 -11.17 5.14 7.27
N VAL A 313 -10.37 5.15 6.19
CA VAL A 313 -10.51 6.11 5.08
C VAL A 313 -11.88 5.97 4.42
N VAL A 314 -12.28 4.74 4.11
CA VAL A 314 -13.54 4.45 3.42
C VAL A 314 -14.77 4.78 4.27
N GLU A 315 -14.70 4.66 5.60
CA GLU A 315 -15.81 4.96 6.52
C GLU A 315 -15.87 6.45 6.90
N ASN A 316 -14.74 7.08 7.17
CA ASN A 316 -14.68 8.40 7.80
C ASN A 316 -14.33 9.54 6.83
N ARG A 317 -13.87 9.23 5.62
CA ARG A 317 -13.34 10.20 4.64
C ARG A 317 -14.04 10.06 3.27
N SER A 318 -15.37 10.03 3.26
CA SER A 318 -16.15 9.79 2.02
C SER A 318 -15.90 10.83 0.93
N SER A 319 -15.65 12.10 1.29
CA SER A 319 -15.30 13.18 0.36
C SER A 319 -13.99 12.92 -0.39
N ASP A 320 -13.06 12.20 0.25
CA ASP A 320 -11.70 12.01 -0.24
C ASP A 320 -11.59 10.77 -1.15
N LEU A 321 -12.61 9.92 -1.16
CA LEU A 321 -12.66 8.73 -2.02
C LEU A 321 -12.73 9.07 -3.51
N VAL A 322 -13.45 10.12 -3.90
CA VAL A 322 -13.56 10.51 -5.30
C VAL A 322 -12.20 10.97 -5.85
N PRO A 323 -11.48 11.89 -5.18
CA PRO A 323 -10.09 12.18 -5.53
C PRO A 323 -9.19 10.95 -5.54
N LEU A 324 -9.25 10.08 -4.52
CA LEU A 324 -8.46 8.84 -4.50
C LEU A 324 -8.73 7.93 -5.71
N LEU A 325 -9.99 7.85 -6.15
CA LEU A 325 -10.40 7.01 -7.28
C LEU A 325 -10.04 7.58 -8.65
N THR A 326 -9.93 8.90 -8.75
CA THR A 326 -9.64 9.61 -10.01
C THR A 326 -8.17 9.98 -10.17
N GLY A 327 -7.40 9.90 -9.08
CA GLY A 327 -6.03 10.37 -9.02
C GLY A 327 -5.93 11.72 -8.30
N VAL A 328 -4.80 11.93 -7.65
CA VAL A 328 -4.57 13.08 -6.77
C VAL A 328 -3.28 13.76 -7.19
N SER A 329 -3.28 15.09 -7.23
CA SER A 329 -2.06 15.87 -7.36
C SER A 329 -1.66 16.40 -5.99
N LEU A 330 -0.43 16.13 -5.57
CA LEU A 330 0.14 16.62 -4.32
C LEU A 330 1.39 17.43 -4.62
N ASP A 331 1.60 18.51 -3.88
CA ASP A 331 2.88 19.21 -3.90
C ASP A 331 3.98 18.31 -3.32
N GLY A 332 5.21 18.47 -3.78
CA GLY A 332 6.37 17.71 -3.29
C GLY A 332 6.56 17.85 -1.77
N SER A 333 6.13 18.99 -1.21
CA SER A 333 6.08 19.19 0.25
C SER A 333 5.11 18.25 0.96
N ASP A 334 4.01 17.84 0.32
CA ASP A 334 2.99 17.00 0.96
C ASP A 334 3.29 15.50 0.79
N MET A 335 4.19 15.15 -0.14
CA MET A 335 4.66 13.78 -0.38
C MET A 335 5.59 13.24 0.70
N ASP A 336 6.25 14.13 1.42
CA ASP A 336 6.98 13.78 2.63
C ASP A 336 6.12 14.19 3.82
N PRO A 337 5.77 13.27 4.75
CA PRO A 337 5.00 13.57 5.97
C PRO A 337 5.54 14.74 6.78
N THR A 338 6.75 15.20 6.44
CA THR A 338 7.56 16.07 7.23
C THR A 338 7.96 17.34 6.54
N SER A 339 7.63 17.60 5.27
CA SER A 339 7.91 18.94 4.73
C SER A 339 7.09 20.02 5.44
N GLY A 340 5.93 19.69 6.01
CA GLY A 340 5.16 20.60 6.87
C GLY A 340 5.79 20.88 8.25
N THR A 341 6.69 20.01 8.74
CA THR A 341 7.26 20.04 10.11
C THR A 341 8.77 20.27 10.14
N VAL A 342 9.52 19.72 9.19
CA VAL A 342 10.96 19.92 8.94
C VAL A 342 11.23 21.28 8.28
N LEU A 343 10.31 21.81 7.45
CA LEU A 343 10.44 23.17 6.90
C LEU A 343 9.85 24.25 7.81
N LYS A 344 9.24 23.89 8.94
CA LYS A 344 8.93 24.82 10.03
C LYS A 344 9.97 24.65 11.14
N PRO A 345 11.08 25.42 11.13
CA PRO A 345 12.16 25.33 12.13
C PRO A 345 11.75 25.59 13.60
N ALA A 346 10.45 25.74 13.88
CA ALA A 346 9.89 26.09 15.19
C ALA A 346 9.31 24.89 15.98
N VAL A 347 9.43 23.66 15.48
CA VAL A 347 8.91 22.46 16.17
C VAL A 347 10.05 21.49 16.44
N GLU A 348 10.55 21.47 17.67
CA GLU A 348 11.60 20.53 18.09
C GLU A 348 11.13 19.07 17.93
N PRO A 349 11.91 18.20 17.26
CA PRO A 349 11.66 16.77 17.22
C PRO A 349 11.46 16.19 18.62
N GLY A 350 10.41 15.39 18.82
CA GLY A 350 10.05 14.83 20.12
C GLY A 350 9.25 15.76 21.05
N SER A 351 9.06 17.04 20.70
CA SER A 351 8.18 17.94 21.46
C SER A 351 6.70 17.56 21.32
N ALA A 352 5.85 17.96 22.28
CA ALA A 352 4.40 17.73 22.19
C ALA A 352 3.76 18.29 20.90
N LYS A 353 4.29 19.41 20.37
CA LYS A 353 3.88 19.99 19.08
C LYS A 353 4.27 19.08 17.91
N TYR A 354 5.46 18.49 17.96
CA TYR A 354 5.92 17.51 16.98
C TYR A 354 5.02 16.27 16.96
N LEU A 355 4.74 15.68 18.14
CA LEU A 355 3.88 14.50 18.23
C LEU A 355 2.47 14.79 17.70
N LYS A 356 1.94 15.99 17.98
CA LYS A 356 0.66 16.44 17.46
C LYS A 356 0.66 16.52 15.93
N SER A 357 1.68 17.14 15.33
CA SER A 357 1.80 17.27 13.88
C SER A 357 1.97 15.92 13.17
N LEU A 358 2.72 14.98 13.76
CA LEU A 358 2.81 13.62 13.24
C LEU A 358 1.47 12.90 13.31
N GLY A 359 0.74 13.04 14.42
CA GLY A 359 -0.60 12.47 14.57
C GLY A 359 -1.60 13.05 13.55
N GLU A 360 -1.46 14.33 13.19
CA GLU A 360 -2.27 14.98 12.13
C GLU A 360 -1.87 14.48 10.74
N ALA A 361 -0.57 14.36 10.44
CA ALA A 361 -0.09 13.82 9.16
C ALA A 361 -0.54 12.38 8.92
N LEU A 362 -0.55 11.56 9.98
CA LEU A 362 -1.06 10.19 9.91
C LEU A 362 -2.60 10.10 9.82
N GLN A 363 -3.31 11.22 9.90
CA GLN A 363 -4.76 11.33 9.66
C GLN A 363 -5.11 11.91 8.29
N ASP A 364 -4.12 12.28 7.48
CA ASP A 364 -4.31 12.64 6.07
C ASP A 364 -4.55 11.37 5.24
N PRO A 365 -5.74 11.19 4.62
CA PRO A 365 -6.05 10.02 3.84
C PRO A 365 -5.15 9.84 2.61
N PHE A 366 -4.69 10.91 1.96
CA PHE A 366 -3.88 10.83 0.74
C PHE A 366 -2.45 10.39 1.06
N LEU A 367 -1.82 11.06 2.02
CA LEU A 367 -0.51 10.67 2.49
C LEU A 367 -0.51 9.24 3.06
N LEU A 368 -1.51 8.90 3.89
CA LEU A 368 -1.58 7.58 4.50
C LEU A 368 -1.80 6.47 3.46
N THR A 369 -2.63 6.72 2.45
CA THR A 369 -2.84 5.76 1.35
C THR A 369 -1.61 5.62 0.46
N TYR A 370 -0.84 6.70 0.25
CA TYR A 370 0.44 6.66 -0.44
C TYR A 370 1.47 5.82 0.34
N LEU A 371 1.69 6.11 1.62
CA LEU A 371 2.63 5.37 2.47
C LEU A 371 2.28 3.88 2.57
N CYS A 372 0.99 3.55 2.69
CA CYS A 372 0.52 2.16 2.73
C CYS A 372 0.64 1.42 1.39
N GLY A 373 0.96 2.12 0.29
CA GLY A 373 1.05 1.54 -1.05
C GLY A 373 -0.29 1.32 -1.74
N TYR A 374 -1.34 2.02 -1.32
CA TYR A 374 -2.61 2.04 -2.05
C TYR A 374 -2.57 2.96 -3.26
N ILE A 375 -1.84 4.07 -3.19
CA ILE A 375 -1.53 4.93 -4.35
C ILE A 375 -0.02 5.06 -4.50
N THR A 376 0.43 5.42 -5.71
CA THR A 376 1.84 5.50 -6.07
C THR A 376 2.07 6.60 -7.11
N VAL A 377 3.34 6.99 -7.29
CA VAL A 377 3.71 8.02 -8.26
C VAL A 377 3.45 7.53 -9.68
N LYS A 378 2.61 8.25 -10.43
CA LYS A 378 2.38 8.03 -11.86
C LYS A 378 3.14 9.02 -12.72
N ASP A 379 3.16 10.28 -12.30
CA ASP A 379 3.86 11.34 -13.01
C ASP A 379 4.41 12.40 -12.02
N TYR A 380 5.30 13.25 -12.51
CA TYR A 380 5.91 14.32 -11.73
C TYR A 380 6.20 15.55 -12.61
N ASP A 381 5.55 16.66 -12.29
CA ASP A 381 5.84 17.96 -12.88
C ASP A 381 6.99 18.61 -12.13
N LYS A 382 8.19 18.52 -12.71
CA LYS A 382 9.42 19.10 -12.15
C LYS A 382 9.38 20.63 -12.05
N ARG A 383 8.58 21.32 -12.89
CA ARG A 383 8.53 22.79 -12.89
C ARG A 383 7.79 23.31 -11.67
N PHE A 384 6.72 22.64 -11.29
CA PHE A 384 5.86 23.04 -10.17
C PHE A 384 6.08 22.20 -8.92
N ASP A 385 6.94 21.18 -8.99
CA ASP A 385 7.16 20.19 -7.93
C ASP A 385 5.86 19.46 -7.54
N ILE A 386 5.07 19.05 -8.54
CA ILE A 386 3.76 18.41 -8.33
C ILE A 386 3.85 16.92 -8.69
N TYR A 387 3.46 16.06 -7.77
CA TYR A 387 3.34 14.63 -7.97
C TYR A 387 1.92 14.26 -8.34
N GLN A 388 1.76 13.47 -9.40
CA GLN A 388 0.49 12.83 -9.74
C GLN A 388 0.47 11.41 -9.19
N LEU A 389 -0.50 11.13 -8.32
CA LEU A 389 -0.68 9.86 -7.66
C LEU A 389 -1.94 9.16 -8.14
N ALA A 390 -1.85 7.85 -8.34
CA ALA A 390 -3.01 6.98 -8.58
C ALA A 390 -2.73 5.55 -8.13
N PHE A 391 -3.70 4.66 -8.27
CA PHE A 391 -3.48 3.23 -7.96
C PHE A 391 -2.32 2.64 -8.76
N PRO A 392 -1.47 1.81 -8.14
CA PRO A 392 -0.38 1.15 -8.85
C PRO A 392 -0.90 0.25 -9.97
N ASN A 393 -1.97 -0.50 -9.69
CA ASN A 393 -2.48 -1.58 -10.53
C ASN A 393 -3.96 -1.91 -10.22
N ASP A 394 -4.51 -2.83 -11.01
CA ASP A 394 -5.90 -3.29 -10.89
C ASP A 394 -6.18 -4.03 -9.57
N GLU A 395 -5.22 -4.76 -9.02
CA GLU A 395 -5.41 -5.48 -7.76
C GLU A 395 -5.79 -4.53 -6.63
N VAL A 396 -5.04 -3.42 -6.49
CA VAL A 396 -5.31 -2.42 -5.46
C VAL A 396 -6.60 -1.63 -5.75
N ARG A 397 -6.76 -1.18 -7.00
CA ARG A 397 -7.93 -0.40 -7.45
C ARG A 397 -9.24 -1.17 -7.25
N LEU A 398 -9.29 -2.41 -7.73
CA LEU A 398 -10.47 -3.28 -7.60
C LEU A 398 -10.66 -3.73 -6.15
N GLY A 399 -9.58 -3.95 -5.39
CA GLY A 399 -9.64 -4.26 -3.96
C GLY A 399 -10.32 -3.14 -3.15
N LEU A 400 -9.92 -1.88 -3.35
CA LEU A 400 -10.59 -0.74 -2.74
C LEU A 400 -12.06 -0.66 -3.21
N ALA A 401 -12.33 -0.81 -4.51
CA ALA A 401 -13.69 -0.72 -5.02
C ALA A 401 -14.62 -1.79 -4.42
N LYS A 402 -14.12 -3.03 -4.31
CA LYS A 402 -14.81 -4.15 -3.63
C LYS A 402 -15.11 -3.77 -2.18
N PHE A 403 -14.12 -3.25 -1.46
CA PHE A 403 -14.29 -2.90 -0.06
C PHE A 403 -15.26 -1.71 0.15
N ALA A 404 -15.11 -0.63 -0.63
CA ALA A 404 -15.95 0.56 -0.54
C ALA A 404 -17.42 0.25 -0.87
N LEU A 405 -17.66 -0.61 -1.87
CA LEU A 405 -19.01 -1.03 -2.24
C LEU A 405 -19.65 -1.96 -1.19
N LEU A 406 -18.85 -2.72 -0.44
CA LEU A 406 -19.35 -3.57 0.67
C LEU A 406 -19.97 -2.75 1.79
N ILE A 407 -19.37 -1.62 2.12
CA ILE A 407 -19.83 -0.77 3.21
C ILE A 407 -21.01 0.09 2.78
N ARG A 408 -21.15 0.37 1.47
CA ARG A 408 -22.12 1.32 0.92
C ARG A 408 -23.37 0.70 0.32
N THR A 409 -23.42 -0.61 0.13
CA THR A 409 -24.54 -1.28 -0.54
C THR A 409 -25.09 -2.44 0.29
N PRO A 410 -26.38 -2.78 0.15
CA PRO A 410 -26.98 -3.93 0.83
C PRO A 410 -26.51 -5.28 0.24
N VAL A 411 -25.74 -5.26 -0.85
CA VAL A 411 -25.36 -6.46 -1.60
C VAL A 411 -24.27 -7.25 -0.86
N PRO A 412 -24.57 -8.48 -0.39
CA PRO A 412 -23.58 -9.31 0.28
C PRO A 412 -22.42 -9.65 -0.66
N ASP A 413 -21.22 -9.83 -0.10
CA ASP A 413 -20.00 -10.10 -0.88
C ASP A 413 -20.14 -11.29 -1.84
N LYS A 414 -20.79 -12.38 -1.40
CA LYS A 414 -21.05 -13.58 -2.20
C LYS A 414 -21.90 -13.30 -3.45
N GLN A 415 -22.88 -12.41 -3.35
CA GLN A 415 -23.79 -12.10 -4.46
C GLN A 415 -23.19 -11.07 -5.42
N ARG A 416 -22.36 -10.16 -4.90
CA ARG A 416 -21.80 -9.04 -5.67
C ARG A 416 -21.05 -9.48 -6.92
N ARG A 417 -20.14 -10.46 -6.79
CA ARG A 417 -19.41 -11.00 -7.95
C ARG A 417 -20.34 -11.57 -9.00
N SER A 418 -21.43 -12.21 -8.59
CA SER A 418 -22.47 -12.71 -9.50
C SER A 418 -23.18 -11.56 -10.22
N PHE A 419 -23.56 -10.50 -9.49
CA PHE A 419 -24.23 -9.33 -10.06
C PHE A 419 -23.34 -8.59 -11.06
N ILE A 420 -22.07 -8.35 -10.73
CA ILE A 420 -21.12 -7.72 -11.67
C ILE A 420 -20.99 -8.55 -12.96
N ARG A 421 -20.82 -9.87 -12.85
CA ARG A 421 -20.80 -10.75 -14.05
C ARG A 421 -22.11 -10.70 -14.83
N LYS A 422 -23.25 -10.62 -14.15
CA LYS A 422 -24.56 -10.52 -14.78
C LYS A 422 -24.75 -9.18 -15.50
N LEU A 423 -24.22 -8.07 -14.97
CA LEU A 423 -24.20 -6.77 -15.64
C LEU A 423 -23.41 -6.87 -16.96
N VAL A 424 -22.17 -7.38 -16.90
CA VAL A 424 -21.31 -7.55 -18.08
C VAL A 424 -21.98 -8.42 -19.15
N LYS A 425 -22.44 -9.62 -18.78
CA LYS A 425 -23.15 -10.52 -19.70
C LYS A 425 -24.44 -9.92 -20.27
N SER A 426 -25.12 -9.05 -19.52
CA SER A 426 -26.32 -8.37 -20.01
C SER A 426 -25.99 -7.35 -21.09
N LEU A 427 -24.86 -6.64 -20.99
CA LEU A 427 -24.42 -5.71 -22.04
C LEU A 427 -23.89 -6.44 -23.28
N GLU A 428 -23.11 -7.50 -23.10
CA GLU A 428 -22.64 -8.33 -24.23
C GLU A 428 -23.79 -8.94 -25.04
N ALA A 429 -24.88 -9.32 -24.36
CA ALA A 429 -26.08 -9.87 -25.00
C ALA A 429 -27.15 -8.83 -25.39
N ASP A 430 -26.86 -7.52 -25.28
CA ASP A 430 -27.79 -6.40 -25.52
C ASP A 430 -29.12 -6.49 -24.73
N ARG A 431 -29.09 -7.05 -23.51
CA ARG A 431 -30.25 -7.21 -22.61
C ARG A 431 -30.33 -6.08 -21.59
N LEU A 432 -30.56 -4.86 -22.06
CA LEU A 432 -30.60 -3.66 -21.19
C LEU A 432 -31.60 -3.75 -20.03
N LYS A 433 -32.78 -4.36 -20.22
CA LYS A 433 -33.74 -4.56 -19.12
C LYS A 433 -33.16 -5.42 -17.98
N SER A 434 -32.38 -6.46 -18.32
CA SER A 434 -31.68 -7.30 -17.33
C SER A 434 -30.53 -6.54 -16.66
N PHE A 435 -29.84 -5.70 -17.41
CA PHE A 435 -28.82 -4.82 -16.88
C PHE A 435 -29.41 -3.87 -15.83
N PHE A 436 -30.46 -3.11 -16.17
CA PHE A 436 -31.12 -2.16 -15.25
C PHE A 436 -31.61 -2.85 -13.99
N ALA A 437 -32.36 -3.96 -14.12
CA ALA A 437 -32.85 -4.70 -12.95
C ALA A 437 -31.72 -5.22 -12.04
N THR A 438 -30.56 -5.55 -12.61
CA THR A 438 -29.40 -6.00 -11.82
C THR A 438 -28.66 -4.81 -11.19
N PHE A 439 -28.55 -3.69 -11.89
CA PHE A 439 -27.94 -2.47 -11.38
C PHE A 439 -28.76 -1.91 -10.21
N ASP A 440 -30.08 -1.93 -10.34
CA ASP A 440 -31.03 -1.49 -9.32
C ASP A 440 -30.93 -2.32 -8.01
N CYS A 441 -30.31 -3.51 -8.04
CA CYS A 441 -30.05 -4.29 -6.82
C CYS A 441 -28.91 -3.72 -5.96
N PHE A 442 -28.04 -2.87 -6.53
CA PHE A 442 -26.96 -2.22 -5.77
C PHE A 442 -27.45 -1.02 -4.96
N LEU A 443 -28.66 -0.54 -5.26
CA LEU A 443 -29.25 0.60 -4.60
C LEU A 443 -29.73 0.21 -3.19
N PRO A 444 -29.60 1.09 -2.19
CA PRO A 444 -30.07 0.83 -0.83
C PRO A 444 -31.60 0.94 -0.77
N VAL A 445 -32.32 0.02 -1.41
CA VAL A 445 -33.81 0.02 -1.43
C VAL A 445 -34.40 -0.31 -0.06
N ASN A 446 -33.65 -0.98 0.84
CA ASN A 446 -34.14 -1.48 2.13
C ASN A 446 -33.09 -1.49 3.27
N SER A 447 -32.09 -0.61 3.30
CA SER A 447 -31.13 -0.59 4.41
C SER A 447 -31.73 0.10 5.65
N ARG A 448 -31.74 -0.59 6.81
CA ARG A 448 -31.99 0.01 8.15
C ARG A 448 -30.88 0.97 8.62
N LEU A 449 -29.91 1.25 7.76
CA LEU A 449 -28.88 2.26 7.99
C LEU A 449 -29.53 3.64 7.76
N GLU A 450 -29.07 4.65 8.50
CA GLU A 450 -29.50 6.04 8.34
C GLU A 450 -29.60 6.46 6.85
N PRO A 451 -30.50 7.41 6.50
CA PRO A 451 -30.69 7.81 5.10
C PRO A 451 -29.35 8.07 4.42
N PHE A 452 -29.06 7.28 3.39
CA PHE A 452 -27.82 7.39 2.62
C PHE A 452 -27.85 8.73 1.87
N PRO A 453 -26.89 9.63 2.06
CA PRO A 453 -26.96 10.94 1.44
C PRO A 453 -26.95 10.85 -0.09
N ALA A 454 -27.84 11.60 -0.75
CA ALA A 454 -28.00 11.58 -2.21
C ALA A 454 -26.69 11.90 -2.97
N HIS A 455 -25.73 12.60 -2.35
CA HIS A 455 -24.45 12.93 -2.96
C HIS A 455 -23.47 11.75 -3.09
N ASN A 456 -23.71 10.61 -2.44
CA ASN A 456 -22.82 9.43 -2.51
C ASN A 456 -23.11 8.51 -3.71
N TRP A 457 -24.08 8.88 -4.54
CA TRP A 457 -24.54 8.09 -5.68
C TRP A 457 -23.60 8.02 -6.88
N PRO A 458 -22.98 9.15 -7.31
CA PRO A 458 -21.93 9.12 -8.32
C PRO A 458 -20.80 8.13 -7.95
N LEU A 459 -20.50 8.01 -6.65
CA LEU A 459 -19.52 7.06 -6.13
C LEU A 459 -19.99 5.61 -6.29
N ILE A 460 -21.25 5.28 -5.99
CA ILE A 460 -21.78 3.91 -6.22
C ILE A 460 -21.70 3.54 -7.70
N VAL A 461 -22.14 4.44 -8.58
CA VAL A 461 -22.04 4.25 -10.05
C VAL A 461 -20.58 3.96 -10.41
N HIS A 462 -19.66 4.84 -10.03
CA HIS A 462 -18.23 4.67 -10.29
C HIS A 462 -17.73 3.32 -9.78
N LEU A 463 -18.06 2.93 -8.55
CA LEU A 463 -17.60 1.68 -7.95
C LEU A 463 -18.14 0.44 -8.70
N VAL A 464 -19.41 0.43 -9.10
CA VAL A 464 -19.99 -0.69 -9.89
C VAL A 464 -19.29 -0.84 -11.23
N PHE A 465 -19.14 0.26 -11.98
CA PHE A 465 -18.45 0.24 -13.27
C PHE A 465 -16.95 -0.02 -13.14
N CYS A 466 -16.32 0.43 -12.05
CA CYS A 466 -14.94 0.09 -11.69
C CYS A 466 -14.81 -1.44 -11.49
N LEU A 467 -15.77 -2.10 -10.85
CA LEU A 467 -15.75 -3.57 -10.74
C LEU A 467 -16.04 -4.29 -12.07
N MET A 468 -16.86 -3.70 -12.95
CA MET A 468 -17.06 -4.23 -14.30
C MET A 468 -15.78 -4.19 -15.12
N SER A 469 -14.89 -3.22 -14.88
CA SER A 469 -13.59 -3.11 -15.55
C SER A 469 -12.66 -4.32 -15.36
N GLU A 470 -12.97 -5.21 -14.41
CA GLU A 470 -12.28 -6.49 -14.24
C GLU A 470 -12.51 -7.44 -15.43
N PHE A 471 -13.66 -7.33 -16.10
CA PHE A 471 -14.09 -8.25 -17.17
C PHE A 471 -14.21 -7.58 -18.54
N ILE A 472 -14.51 -6.29 -18.57
CA ILE A 472 -14.80 -5.57 -19.81
C ILE A 472 -14.25 -4.15 -19.76
N LYS A 473 -13.70 -3.66 -20.88
CA LYS A 473 -13.10 -2.32 -20.93
C LYS A 473 -14.15 -1.27 -20.56
N THR A 474 -13.89 -0.58 -19.44
CA THR A 474 -14.84 0.35 -18.82
C THR A 474 -14.10 1.60 -18.39
N ARG A 475 -14.65 2.77 -18.73
CA ARG A 475 -14.18 4.10 -18.32
C ARG A 475 -15.26 4.78 -17.50
N THR A 476 -14.90 5.53 -16.48
CA THR A 476 -15.85 6.27 -15.63
C THR A 476 -15.42 7.71 -15.47
N GLN A 477 -16.38 8.61 -15.29
CA GLN A 477 -16.14 10.03 -15.09
C GLN A 477 -17.10 10.58 -14.04
N PHE A 478 -16.61 11.46 -13.18
CA PHE A 478 -17.45 12.20 -12.23
C PHE A 478 -17.88 13.53 -12.87
N PHE A 479 -19.13 13.93 -12.61
CA PHE A 479 -19.66 15.24 -12.96
C PHE A 479 -20.13 15.95 -11.69
N SER A 480 -20.31 17.27 -11.74
CA SER A 480 -20.83 18.04 -10.61
C SER A 480 -22.25 17.64 -10.21
N ASP A 481 -23.06 17.17 -11.16
CA ASP A 481 -24.47 16.77 -10.98
C ASP A 481 -24.70 15.25 -11.15
N GLY A 482 -23.63 14.44 -11.21
CA GLY A 482 -23.78 13.04 -11.60
C GLY A 482 -22.50 12.23 -11.84
N ALA A 483 -22.63 11.15 -12.60
CA ALA A 483 -21.52 10.30 -13.05
C ALA A 483 -21.77 9.76 -14.46
N GLY A 484 -20.69 9.53 -15.19
CA GLY A 484 -20.70 8.89 -16.51
C GLY A 484 -19.93 7.57 -16.50
N ALA A 485 -20.31 6.68 -17.41
CA ALA A 485 -19.55 5.48 -17.70
C ALA A 485 -19.61 5.13 -19.19
N VAL A 486 -18.50 4.64 -19.72
CA VAL A 486 -18.41 4.08 -21.09
C VAL A 486 -17.97 2.64 -20.97
N VAL A 487 -18.71 1.71 -21.58
CA VAL A 487 -18.41 0.28 -21.60
C VAL A 487 -18.24 -0.18 -23.04
N ASP A 488 -17.06 -0.67 -23.36
CA ASP A 488 -16.69 -1.15 -24.69
C ASP A 488 -16.86 -2.67 -24.76
N THR A 489 -17.88 -3.14 -25.47
CA THR A 489 -18.03 -4.56 -25.82
C THR A 489 -17.39 -4.86 -27.18
N THR A 490 -17.35 -6.13 -27.57
CA THR A 490 -16.87 -6.54 -28.90
C THR A 490 -17.69 -5.94 -30.03
N GLU A 491 -19.02 -5.82 -29.84
CA GLU A 491 -19.97 -5.38 -30.86
C GLU A 491 -20.42 -3.92 -30.70
N ARG A 492 -20.47 -3.41 -29.46
CA ARG A 492 -21.16 -2.15 -29.12
C ARG A 492 -20.39 -1.32 -28.10
N VAL A 493 -20.63 -0.02 -28.13
CA VAL A 493 -20.18 0.92 -27.10
C VAL A 493 -21.41 1.44 -26.35
N TYR A 494 -21.47 1.21 -25.04
CA TYR A 494 -22.53 1.72 -24.18
C TYR A 494 -22.05 2.96 -23.45
N LYS A 495 -22.75 4.08 -23.59
CA LYS A 495 -22.46 5.34 -22.90
C LYS A 495 -23.59 5.65 -21.92
N PHE A 496 -23.27 5.64 -20.63
CA PHE A 496 -24.19 5.91 -19.54
C PHE A 496 -23.92 7.28 -18.94
N LEU A 497 -24.97 8.03 -18.66
CA LEU A 497 -24.90 9.24 -17.83
C LEU A 497 -26.01 9.21 -16.79
N PHE A 498 -25.60 9.34 -15.53
CA PHE A 498 -26.45 9.32 -14.35
C PHE A 498 -26.52 10.71 -13.77
N LYS A 499 -27.72 11.26 -13.62
CA LYS A 499 -27.98 12.54 -12.95
C LYS A 499 -28.66 12.35 -11.60
N LEU A 500 -28.30 13.23 -10.66
CA LEU A 500 -28.98 13.38 -9.37
C LEU A 500 -30.20 14.30 -9.48
N ASP A 501 -30.05 15.39 -10.22
CA ASP A 501 -31.09 16.39 -10.46
C ASP A 501 -31.42 16.47 -11.96
N GLY A 502 -32.66 16.84 -12.31
CA GLY A 502 -33.11 16.92 -13.71
C GLY A 502 -33.81 15.66 -14.21
N THR A 503 -33.81 15.41 -15.52
CA THR A 503 -34.50 14.27 -16.16
C THR A 503 -33.55 13.26 -16.80
N ALA A 504 -34.00 12.01 -16.98
CA ALA A 504 -33.23 11.01 -17.70
C ALA A 504 -33.00 11.43 -19.18
N ARG A 505 -33.91 12.21 -19.75
CA ARG A 505 -33.76 12.85 -21.06
C ARG A 505 -32.65 13.88 -21.12
N GLU A 506 -32.58 14.78 -20.13
CA GLU A 506 -31.47 15.73 -20.01
C GLU A 506 -30.12 15.01 -19.86
N ALA A 507 -30.11 13.90 -19.11
CA ALA A 507 -28.92 13.06 -19.00
C ALA A 507 -28.51 12.49 -20.38
N LEU A 508 -29.48 11.96 -21.13
CA LEU A 508 -29.27 11.41 -22.47
C LEU A 508 -28.76 12.45 -23.48
N ASP A 509 -29.29 13.67 -23.44
CA ASP A 509 -28.82 14.75 -24.31
C ASP A 509 -27.38 15.18 -23.98
N GLN A 510 -26.99 15.15 -22.69
CA GLN A 510 -25.63 15.43 -22.25
C GLN A 510 -24.61 14.34 -22.63
N VAL A 511 -25.04 13.07 -22.76
CA VAL A 511 -24.18 11.95 -23.20
C VAL A 511 -23.51 12.29 -24.54
N LYS A 512 -24.28 12.84 -25.48
CA LYS A 512 -23.87 13.13 -26.86
C LYS A 512 -22.68 14.10 -26.94
N THR A 513 -22.60 15.03 -25.98
CA THR A 513 -21.58 16.08 -25.96
C THR A 513 -20.40 15.75 -25.03
N SER A 514 -20.65 15.05 -23.93
CA SER A 514 -19.71 14.99 -22.79
C SER A 514 -18.83 13.73 -22.74
N LEU A 515 -19.28 12.62 -23.34
CA LEU A 515 -18.55 11.34 -23.36
C LEU A 515 -17.97 11.05 -24.75
N THR A 516 -17.31 12.06 -25.33
CA THR A 516 -16.93 12.13 -26.75
C THR A 516 -15.51 11.69 -27.08
N GLU A 517 -14.75 11.12 -26.13
CA GLU A 517 -13.40 10.59 -26.41
C GLU A 517 -13.46 9.40 -27.38
N LYS A 518 -13.40 9.72 -28.68
CA LYS A 518 -13.37 8.78 -29.80
C LYS A 518 -12.02 8.06 -29.84
N GLU A 519 -12.01 6.76 -29.57
CA GLU A 519 -10.88 5.91 -29.98
C GLU A 519 -10.97 5.61 -31.48
N LYS A 520 -9.82 5.42 -32.15
CA LYS A 520 -9.70 5.15 -33.60
C LYS A 520 -10.50 3.94 -34.11
N ASN A 521 -11.01 3.08 -33.23
CA ASN A 521 -11.82 1.89 -33.57
C ASN A 521 -13.32 2.03 -33.22
N GLU A 522 -13.79 3.17 -32.72
CA GLU A 522 -15.22 3.37 -32.40
C GLU A 522 -16.11 3.46 -33.64
N GLU A 523 -15.56 3.83 -34.80
CA GLU A 523 -16.33 4.12 -36.02
C GLU A 523 -17.07 2.89 -36.60
N ALA A 524 -16.64 1.67 -36.28
CA ALA A 524 -17.24 0.43 -36.78
C ALA A 524 -18.28 -0.22 -35.83
N ARG A 525 -18.48 0.31 -34.62
CA ARG A 525 -19.35 -0.30 -33.58
C ARG A 525 -20.62 0.50 -33.35
N THR A 526 -21.73 -0.19 -33.11
CA THR A 526 -23.00 0.47 -32.76
C THR A 526 -22.89 1.13 -31.39
N THR A 527 -23.26 2.41 -31.29
CA THR A 527 -23.27 3.14 -30.01
C THR A 527 -24.68 3.17 -29.42
N VAL A 528 -24.78 2.86 -28.13
CA VAL A 528 -26.01 2.92 -27.37
C VAL A 528 -25.85 3.93 -26.24
N GLU A 529 -26.66 4.98 -26.28
CA GLU A 529 -26.65 6.08 -25.33
C GLU A 529 -27.76 5.88 -24.29
N ILE A 530 -27.43 6.01 -23.01
CA ILE A 530 -28.32 5.70 -21.90
C ILE A 530 -28.27 6.85 -20.89
N GLY A 531 -29.40 7.51 -20.71
CA GLY A 531 -29.61 8.51 -19.67
C GLY A 531 -30.29 7.88 -18.46
N ALA A 532 -29.86 8.22 -17.26
CA ALA A 532 -30.42 7.72 -16.01
C ALA A 532 -30.64 8.86 -15.02
N ARG A 533 -31.79 8.88 -14.36
CA ARG A 533 -32.09 9.78 -13.23
C ARG A 533 -32.21 8.94 -11.97
N ILE A 534 -31.44 9.28 -10.95
CA ILE A 534 -31.57 8.71 -9.61
C ILE A 534 -32.63 9.53 -8.87
N ASN A 535 -33.65 8.88 -8.30
CA ASN A 535 -34.69 9.59 -7.56
C ASN A 535 -34.16 10.19 -6.25
N CYS A 536 -34.78 11.28 -5.78
CA CYS A 536 -34.33 12.03 -4.59
C CYS A 536 -34.28 11.19 -3.30
N ASP A 537 -35.05 10.09 -3.25
CA ASP A 537 -35.05 9.14 -2.14
C ASP A 537 -33.86 8.17 -2.17
N GLY A 538 -33.11 8.14 -3.28
CA GLY A 538 -32.00 7.22 -3.48
C GLY A 538 -32.45 5.74 -3.45
N ARG A 539 -33.64 5.42 -3.98
CA ARG A 539 -34.14 4.03 -3.96
C ARG A 539 -34.54 3.49 -5.32
N SER A 540 -34.53 4.32 -6.36
CA SER A 540 -34.89 3.90 -7.71
C SER A 540 -34.19 4.74 -8.76
N VAL A 541 -34.01 4.15 -9.95
CA VAL A 541 -33.43 4.81 -11.12
C VAL A 541 -34.46 4.79 -12.25
N VAL A 542 -34.65 5.93 -12.88
CA VAL A 542 -35.44 6.08 -14.11
C VAL A 542 -34.49 6.09 -15.30
N TRP A 543 -34.70 5.18 -16.25
CA TRP A 543 -33.80 4.96 -17.39
C TRP A 543 -34.43 5.42 -18.71
N GLU A 544 -33.64 6.08 -19.56
CA GLU A 544 -33.98 6.43 -20.95
C GLU A 544 -32.88 5.95 -21.90
N ILE A 545 -33.25 5.51 -23.10
CA ILE A 545 -32.35 4.85 -24.06
C ILE A 545 -32.49 5.49 -25.44
N GLN A 546 -31.36 5.74 -26.11
CA GLN A 546 -31.28 6.05 -27.54
C GLN A 546 -30.24 5.16 -28.23
N ARG A 547 -30.63 4.58 -29.38
CA ARG A 547 -29.75 3.77 -30.23
C ARG A 547 -29.33 4.62 -31.43
N GLN A 548 -28.03 4.72 -31.68
CA GLN A 548 -27.50 5.25 -32.93
C GLN A 548 -27.14 4.07 -33.82
N GLU A 549 -27.96 3.81 -34.84
CA GLU A 549 -27.57 2.91 -35.92
C GLU A 549 -26.59 3.68 -36.81
N ASN A 550 -25.32 3.28 -36.81
CA ASN A 550 -24.37 3.74 -37.82
C ASN A 550 -24.84 3.12 -39.14
N PHE A 551 -25.62 3.87 -39.92
CA PHE A 551 -25.86 3.55 -41.32
C PHE A 551 -24.51 3.68 -42.04
N GLN A 552 -23.94 2.54 -42.44
CA GLN A 552 -22.94 2.51 -43.51
C GLN A 552 -23.63 2.66 -44.86
#